data_AF-A0A433D7U8-F1
#
_entry.id   AF-A0A433D7U8-F1
#
_cell.length_a   1.000
_cell.length_b   1.000
_cell.length_c   1.000
_cell.angle_alpha   90.00
_cell.angle_beta   90.00
_cell.angle_gamma   90.00
#
_symmetry.space_group_name_H-M   'P 1'
#
loop_
_entity.id
_entity.type
_entity.pdbx_description
1 polymer ?
#
loop_
_entity_poly.entity_id
_entity_poly.type
_entity_poly.pdbx_seq_one_letter_code
_entity_poly.pdbx_strand_id
1 'polypeptide(L)'
;MTANAQLLSSVHFADNFWGKEENGVDVLAEKMRGSKQTCDELRRIFMTRAQIEEDYGERLLKLAQYPLGQAELGTFSESLAQIQLAIETTARSHLDLSQQISLHIENPLSQFVDEQRDVWKAV
;
A
#
# COMPACT_ATOMS: atom_id res chain seq x y z
N MET A 1 11.70 -25.30 -21.86
CA MET A 1 11.33 -24.29 -20.83
C MET A 1 9.83 -24.39 -20.62
N THR A 2 9.41 -25.33 -19.78
CA THR A 2 8.01 -25.66 -19.53
C THR A 2 7.76 -25.61 -18.03
N ALA A 3 6.74 -24.84 -17.66
CA ALA A 3 5.81 -25.08 -16.55
C ALA A 3 5.43 -23.73 -15.90
N ASN A 4 4.35 -23.13 -16.38
CA ASN A 4 3.53 -22.25 -15.54
C ASN A 4 2.05 -22.30 -15.96
N ALA A 5 1.57 -23.50 -16.31
CA ALA A 5 0.18 -23.76 -16.70
C ALA A 5 -0.59 -24.57 -15.64
N GLN A 6 -0.13 -24.59 -14.38
CA GLN A 6 -0.71 -25.41 -13.30
C GLN A 6 -1.19 -24.57 -12.12
N LEU A 7 -1.88 -23.46 -12.39
CA LEU A 7 -2.67 -22.73 -11.40
C LEU A 7 -4.08 -22.38 -11.89
N LEU A 8 -4.64 -23.18 -12.79
CA LEU A 8 -6.07 -23.15 -13.06
C LEU A 8 -6.69 -24.34 -12.34
N SER A 9 -7.37 -24.08 -11.22
CA SER A 9 -8.25 -25.07 -10.62
C SER A 9 -9.21 -25.57 -11.71
N SER A 10 -9.29 -26.88 -11.91
CA SER A 10 -10.21 -27.53 -12.85
C SER A 10 -11.68 -27.45 -12.43
N VAL A 11 -12.03 -26.46 -11.60
CA VAL A 11 -13.31 -26.31 -10.93
C VAL A 11 -13.82 -24.92 -11.26
N HIS A 12 -14.92 -24.85 -12.02
CA HIS A 12 -15.54 -23.60 -12.43
C HIS A 12 -16.79 -23.31 -11.60
N PHE A 13 -17.04 -22.02 -11.31
CA PHE A 13 -18.27 -21.60 -10.63
C PHE A 13 -19.53 -22.06 -11.38
N ALA A 14 -19.48 -22.04 -12.72
CA ALA A 14 -20.56 -22.50 -13.58
C ALA A 14 -20.92 -23.98 -13.40
N ASP A 15 -20.04 -24.80 -12.83
CA ASP A 15 -20.28 -26.25 -12.68
C ASP A 15 -20.68 -26.64 -11.25
N ASN A 16 -20.54 -25.73 -10.27
CA ASN A 16 -20.54 -26.09 -8.84
C ASN A 16 -21.56 -25.35 -7.97
N PHE A 17 -22.32 -24.39 -8.52
CA PHE A 17 -23.24 -23.54 -7.75
C PHE A 17 -24.74 -23.81 -8.07
N TRP A 18 -25.08 -25.01 -8.53
CA TRP A 18 -26.47 -25.41 -8.89
C TRP A 18 -27.15 -26.33 -7.85
N GLY A 19 -26.94 -26.05 -6.56
CA GLY A 19 -27.47 -26.87 -5.45
C GLY A 19 -29.01 -26.83 -5.33
N LYS A 20 -29.58 -27.76 -4.54
CA LYS A 20 -31.03 -27.92 -4.35
C LYS A 20 -31.77 -26.69 -3.84
N GLU A 21 -31.05 -25.78 -3.20
CA GLU A 21 -31.59 -24.53 -2.64
C GLU A 21 -31.65 -23.40 -3.69
N GLU A 22 -31.15 -23.63 -4.91
CA GLU A 22 -31.09 -22.65 -6.02
C GLU A 22 -30.46 -21.29 -5.66
N ASN A 23 -29.68 -21.24 -4.59
CA ASN A 23 -29.10 -20.03 -4.00
C ASN A 23 -27.65 -19.75 -4.44
N GLY A 24 -27.14 -20.43 -5.47
CA GLY A 24 -25.75 -20.32 -5.88
C GLY A 24 -25.32 -18.91 -6.28
N VAL A 25 -26.23 -18.16 -6.94
CA VAL A 25 -26.00 -16.76 -7.31
C VAL A 25 -25.86 -15.88 -6.06
N ASP A 26 -26.71 -16.07 -5.06
CA ASP A 26 -26.67 -15.30 -3.82
C ASP A 26 -25.37 -15.56 -3.04
N VAL A 27 -24.92 -16.82 -2.99
CA VAL A 27 -23.65 -17.20 -2.36
C VAL A 27 -22.46 -16.51 -3.06
N LEU A 28 -22.45 -16.50 -4.39
CA LEU A 28 -21.41 -15.82 -5.16
C LEU A 28 -21.46 -14.30 -5.00
N ALA A 29 -22.67 -13.71 -4.98
CA ALA A 29 -22.87 -12.28 -4.75
C ALA A 29 -22.38 -11.85 -3.36
N GLU A 30 -22.71 -12.62 -2.32
CA GLU A 30 -22.22 -12.40 -0.95
C GLU A 30 -20.69 -12.47 -0.90
N LYS A 31 -20.10 -13.49 -1.53
CA LYS A 31 -18.65 -13.64 -1.59
C LYS A 31 -17.98 -12.43 -2.25
N MET A 32 -18.53 -11.94 -3.34
CA MET A 32 -17.98 -10.79 -4.06
C MET A 32 -18.14 -9.49 -3.25
N ARG A 33 -19.26 -9.30 -2.54
CA ARG A 33 -19.42 -8.19 -1.60
C ARG A 33 -18.36 -8.23 -0.49
N GLY A 34 -18.11 -9.40 0.07
CA GLY A 34 -17.04 -9.62 1.05
C GLY A 34 -15.65 -9.28 0.48
N SER A 35 -15.35 -9.73 -0.74
CA SER A 35 -14.09 -9.40 -1.42
C SER A 35 -13.90 -7.90 -1.61
N LYS A 36 -14.96 -7.17 -2.01
CA LYS A 36 -14.92 -5.71 -2.11
C LYS A 36 -14.62 -5.05 -0.76
N GLN A 37 -15.27 -5.50 0.30
CA GLN A 37 -15.00 -4.99 1.65
C GLN A 37 -13.52 -5.18 2.04
N THR A 38 -12.95 -6.37 1.77
CA THR A 38 -11.52 -6.60 2.01
C THR A 38 -10.64 -5.65 1.21
N CYS A 39 -10.98 -5.32 -0.04
CA CYS A 39 -10.24 -4.32 -0.82
C CYS A 39 -10.33 -2.91 -0.20
N ASP A 40 -11.51 -2.51 0.30
CA ASP A 40 -11.68 -1.21 0.98
C ASP A 40 -10.85 -1.14 2.28
N GLU A 41 -10.81 -2.24 3.05
CA GLU A 41 -9.97 -2.37 4.24
C GLU A 41 -8.48 -2.28 3.92
N LEU A 42 -8.02 -2.99 2.88
CA LEU A 42 -6.64 -2.92 2.39
C LEU A 42 -6.28 -1.48 1.97
N ARG A 43 -7.16 -0.79 1.25
CA ARG A 43 -6.94 0.62 0.86
C ARG A 43 -6.75 1.49 2.09
N ARG A 44 -7.61 1.36 3.10
CA ARG A 44 -7.49 2.13 4.35
C ARG A 44 -6.15 1.88 5.05
N ILE A 45 -5.68 0.63 5.10
CA ILE A 45 -4.40 0.28 5.70
C ILE A 45 -3.25 0.99 4.98
N PHE A 46 -3.19 0.91 3.65
CA PHE A 46 -2.09 1.52 2.89
C PHE A 46 -2.12 3.04 2.88
N MET A 47 -3.31 3.65 2.80
CA MET A 47 -3.47 5.10 2.95
C MET A 47 -2.97 5.57 4.32
N THR A 48 -3.36 4.88 5.39
CA THR A 48 -2.91 5.20 6.76
C THR A 48 -1.39 5.01 6.89
N ARG A 49 -0.85 3.95 6.29
CA ARG A 49 0.59 3.70 6.29
C ARG A 49 1.36 4.80 5.56
N ALA A 50 0.91 5.22 4.37
CA ALA A 50 1.55 6.30 3.63
C ALA A 50 1.58 7.60 4.45
N GLN A 51 0.47 7.96 5.12
CA GLN A 51 0.40 9.13 6.00
C GLN A 51 1.38 9.04 7.19
N ILE A 52 1.50 7.87 7.81
CA ILE A 52 2.46 7.66 8.91
C ILE A 52 3.91 7.87 8.43
N GLU A 53 4.26 7.32 7.26
CA GLU A 53 5.59 7.45 6.68
C GLU A 53 5.89 8.92 6.29
N GLU A 54 4.89 9.63 5.75
CA GLU A 54 4.98 11.06 5.43
C GLU A 54 5.24 11.90 6.68
N ASP A 55 4.38 11.78 7.69
CA ASP A 55 4.51 12.48 8.97
C ASP A 55 5.86 12.22 9.64
N TYR A 56 6.34 10.97 9.59
CA TYR A 56 7.62 10.60 10.17
C TYR A 56 8.80 11.21 9.40
N GLY A 57 8.78 11.12 8.07
CA GLY A 57 9.77 11.75 7.20
C GLY A 57 9.85 13.27 7.40
N GLU A 58 8.71 13.96 7.47
CA GLU A 58 8.67 15.41 7.72
C GLU A 58 9.26 15.80 9.08
N ARG A 59 8.97 15.02 10.13
CA ARG A 59 9.53 15.24 11.47
C ARG A 59 11.04 15.02 11.50
N LEU A 60 11.53 14.01 10.79
CA LEU A 60 12.97 13.78 10.65
C LEU A 60 13.67 14.88 9.85
N LEU A 61 13.05 15.42 8.79
CA LEU A 61 13.61 16.57 8.05
C LEU A 61 13.78 17.79 8.97
N LYS A 62 12.78 18.08 9.82
CA LYS A 62 12.88 19.15 10.82
C LYS A 62 14.00 18.88 11.83
N LEU A 63 14.15 17.63 12.26
CA LEU A 63 15.22 17.23 13.18
C LEU A 63 16.61 17.37 12.55
N ALA A 64 16.78 17.04 11.26
CA ALA A 64 18.05 17.13 10.55
C ALA A 64 18.59 18.58 10.50
N GLN A 65 17.71 19.58 10.55
CA GLN A 65 18.07 21.00 10.56
C GLN A 65 18.44 21.52 11.95
N TYR A 66 18.28 20.71 13.00
CA TYR A 66 18.56 21.15 14.37
C TYR A 66 20.06 21.44 14.53
N PRO A 67 20.46 22.62 15.02
CA PRO A 67 21.86 22.99 15.09
C PRO A 67 22.65 22.08 16.03
N LEU A 68 23.77 21.54 15.53
CA LEU A 68 24.70 20.70 16.28
C LEU A 68 26.14 21.11 15.96
N GLY A 69 27.00 21.20 16.97
CA GLY A 69 28.44 21.39 16.76
C GLY A 69 28.89 22.76 16.27
N GLN A 70 28.10 23.83 16.46
CA GLN A 70 28.44 25.18 15.95
C GLN A 70 29.77 25.74 16.47
N ALA A 71 30.22 25.30 17.65
CA ALA A 71 31.49 25.70 18.25
C ALA A 71 32.66 24.75 17.89
N GLU A 72 32.37 23.63 17.22
CA GLU A 72 33.36 22.60 16.91
C GLU A 72 34.11 22.91 15.61
N LEU A 73 35.38 22.54 15.56
CA LEU A 73 36.29 22.83 14.45
C LEU A 73 36.94 21.56 13.89
N GLY A 74 37.42 21.65 12.65
CA GLY A 74 38.14 20.56 11.98
C GLY A 74 37.29 19.30 11.79
N THR A 75 37.94 18.15 11.87
CA THR A 75 37.36 16.83 11.53
C THR A 75 36.20 16.42 12.45
N PHE A 76 36.13 16.95 13.68
CA PHE A 76 35.01 16.68 14.57
C PHE A 76 33.74 17.42 14.12
N SER A 77 33.87 18.68 13.69
CA SER A 77 32.77 19.45 13.08
C SER A 77 32.21 18.74 11.85
N GLU A 78 33.10 18.25 10.98
CA GLU A 78 32.73 17.46 9.79
C GLU A 78 31.97 16.18 10.17
N SER A 79 32.43 15.48 11.22
CA SER A 79 31.78 14.26 11.72
C SER A 79 30.38 14.53 12.28
N LEU A 80 30.17 15.68 12.94
CA LEU A 80 28.85 16.08 13.44
C LEU A 80 27.89 16.43 12.30
N ALA A 81 28.37 17.06 11.23
CA ALA A 81 27.55 17.33 10.04
C ALA A 81 27.06 16.03 9.35
N GLN A 82 27.82 14.93 9.42
CA GLN A 82 27.38 13.64 8.89
C GLN A 82 26.16 13.09 9.62
N ILE A 83 25.98 13.40 10.91
CA ILE A 83 24.81 12.96 11.69
C ILE A 83 23.55 13.61 11.12
N GLN A 84 23.58 14.93 10.89
CA GLN A 84 22.46 15.67 10.30
C GLN A 84 22.15 15.15 8.88
N LEU A 85 23.17 14.91 8.06
CA LEU A 85 23.00 14.35 6.71
C LEU A 85 22.40 12.94 6.73
N ALA A 86 22.82 12.08 7.67
CA ALA A 86 22.27 10.75 7.82
C ALA A 86 20.77 10.80 8.18
N ILE A 87 20.39 11.68 9.12
CA ILE A 87 18.99 11.90 9.50
C ILE A 87 18.19 12.41 8.29
N GLU A 88 18.71 13.38 7.54
CA GLU A 88 18.06 13.88 6.33
C GLU A 88 17.86 12.79 5.28
N THR A 89 18.87 11.93 5.08
CA THR A 89 18.81 10.82 4.13
C THR A 89 17.72 9.82 4.53
N THR A 90 17.66 9.46 5.81
CA THR A 90 16.57 8.61 6.34
C THR A 90 15.21 9.28 6.15
N ALA A 91 15.09 10.57 6.48
CA ALA A 91 13.87 11.34 6.30
C ALA A 91 13.35 11.27 4.86
N ARG A 92 14.22 11.53 3.87
CA ARG A 92 13.89 11.45 2.45
C ARG A 92 13.45 10.05 2.02
N SER A 93 14.07 9.00 2.58
CA SER A 93 13.68 7.62 2.28
C SER A 93 12.26 7.27 2.75
N HIS A 94 11.83 7.81 3.90
CA HIS A 94 10.46 7.65 4.40
C HIS A 94 9.44 8.41 3.54
N LEU A 95 9.77 9.63 3.12
CA LEU A 95 8.92 10.41 2.22
C LEU A 95 8.76 9.74 0.85
N ASP A 96 9.85 9.23 0.28
CA ASP A 96 9.82 8.47 -0.96
C ASP A 96 8.97 7.18 -0.83
N LEU A 97 9.13 6.45 0.27
CA LEU A 97 8.31 5.27 0.55
C LEU A 97 6.81 5.63 0.66
N SER A 98 6.46 6.73 1.32
CA SER A 98 5.07 7.21 1.37
C SER A 98 4.51 7.43 -0.03
N GLN A 99 5.24 8.16 -0.88
CA GLN A 99 4.84 8.43 -2.27
C GLN A 99 4.70 7.14 -3.10
N GLN A 100 5.63 6.19 -2.93
CA GLN A 100 5.58 4.91 -3.63
C GLN A 100 4.36 4.07 -3.20
N ILE A 101 4.00 4.08 -1.90
CA ILE A 101 2.79 3.40 -1.41
C ILE A 101 1.54 4.01 -2.06
N SER A 102 1.42 5.34 -2.08
CA SER A 102 0.28 6.00 -2.72
C SER A 102 0.19 5.68 -4.21
N LEU A 103 1.33 5.76 -4.93
CA LEU A 103 1.36 5.60 -6.39
C LEU A 103 1.15 4.15 -6.84
N HIS A 104 1.81 3.19 -6.19
CA HIS A 104 1.83 1.80 -6.64
C HIS A 104 0.82 0.88 -5.96
N ILE A 105 0.22 1.31 -4.84
CA ILE A 105 -0.69 0.47 -4.07
C ILE A 105 -2.04 1.14 -3.90
N GLU A 106 -2.08 2.33 -3.32
CA GLU A 106 -3.34 3.01 -3.02
C GLU A 106 -4.13 3.36 -4.29
N ASN A 107 -3.49 4.05 -5.25
CA ASN A 107 -4.14 4.48 -6.49
C ASN A 107 -4.64 3.29 -7.33
N PRO A 108 -3.84 2.25 -7.62
CA PRO A 108 -4.32 1.10 -8.39
C PRO A 108 -5.43 0.34 -7.68
N LEU A 109 -5.36 0.22 -6.35
CA LEU A 109 -6.40 -0.45 -5.57
C LEU A 109 -7.71 0.36 -5.57
N SER A 110 -7.63 1.70 -5.50
CA SER A 110 -8.82 2.56 -5.62
C SER A 110 -9.46 2.41 -6.98
N GLN A 111 -8.66 2.47 -8.06
CA GLN A 111 -9.14 2.27 -9.41
C GLN A 111 -9.81 0.90 -9.57
N PHE A 112 -9.18 -0.16 -9.08
CA PHE A 112 -9.73 -1.51 -9.13
C PHE A 112 -11.08 -1.60 -8.40
N VAL A 113 -11.21 -1.03 -7.20
CA VAL A 113 -12.48 -1.04 -6.45
C VAL A 113 -13.57 -0.26 -7.18
N ASP A 114 -13.25 0.87 -7.80
CA ASP A 114 -14.18 1.67 -8.59
C ASP A 114 -14.64 0.92 -9.86
N GLU A 115 -13.72 0.30 -10.60
CA GLU A 115 -14.02 -0.54 -11.76
C GLU A 115 -14.93 -1.72 -11.38
N GLN A 116 -14.62 -2.40 -10.27
CA GLN A 116 -15.47 -3.47 -9.75
C GLN A 116 -16.85 -2.93 -9.36
N ARG A 117 -16.98 -1.76 -8.75
CA ARG A 117 -18.31 -1.19 -8.44
C ARG A 117 -19.16 -1.00 -9.71
N ASP A 118 -18.56 -0.53 -10.79
CA ASP A 118 -19.31 -0.15 -12.00
C ASP A 118 -19.74 -1.38 -12.80
N VAL A 119 -18.97 -2.47 -12.78
CA VAL A 119 -19.40 -3.79 -13.31
C VAL A 119 -20.69 -4.27 -12.62
N TRP A 120 -20.84 -4.04 -11.32
CA TRP A 120 -21.99 -4.52 -10.55
C TRP A 120 -23.23 -3.65 -10.68
N LYS A 121 -23.11 -2.41 -11.16
CA LYS A 121 -24.27 -1.56 -11.48
C LYS A 121 -24.84 -1.86 -12.87
N ALA A 122 -24.06 -2.50 -13.74
CA ALA A 122 -24.43 -2.82 -15.10
C ALA A 122 -25.11 -4.20 -15.26
N VAL A 123 -25.14 -4.99 -14.18
CA VAL A 123 -25.84 -6.28 -14.05
C VAL A 123 -27.13 -6.05 -13.28
#